data_AF-A0A351BDN6-F1
#
_entry.id   AF-A0A351BDN6-F1
#
_cell.length_a   1.000
_cell.length_b   1.000
_cell.length_c   1.000
_cell.angle_alpha   90.00
_cell.angle_beta   90.00
_cell.angle_gamma   90.00
#
_symmetry.space_group_name_H-M   'P 1'
#
loop_
_entity.id
_entity.type
_entity.pdbx_description
1 polymer ?
#
loop_
_entity_poly.entity_id
_entity_poly.type
_entity_poly.pdbx_seq_one_letter_code
_entity_poly.pdbx_strand_id
1 'polypeptide(L)'
;GRPSPTGSSEPDTAGQTGRPVTARFAAGRVDGFSGCNQFFGGYTIDGERIRFAPLAGTMMACSPPAMALEKAVQGALAGTVRYAIDGDRLTLTPAAGAALAFQAEPAPTLAGVVWHVTGFNNGRDAVVGPLTGTDLTLSFGDGMVRGHAGCNSFRAPYTSDGERMTVGPA
;
A
#
# COMPACT_ATOMS: atom_id res chain seq x y z
N GLY A 1 -14.40 -45.48 3.19
CA GLY A 1 -14.06 -44.35 4.09
C GLY A 1 -12.77 -43.74 3.60
N ARG A 2 -12.76 -42.44 3.34
CA ARG A 2 -11.59 -41.69 2.86
C ARG A 2 -11.29 -40.63 3.92
N PRO A 3 -10.08 -40.54 4.49
CA PRO A 3 -9.78 -39.53 5.49
C PRO A 3 -9.54 -38.17 4.82
N SER A 4 -10.14 -37.13 5.40
CA SER A 4 -9.87 -35.71 5.09
C SER A 4 -8.56 -35.28 5.74
N PRO A 5 -7.74 -34.42 5.10
CA PRO A 5 -6.69 -33.71 5.80
C PRO A 5 -7.27 -32.45 6.47
N THR A 6 -7.24 -32.46 7.80
CA THR A 6 -7.42 -31.29 8.65
C THR A 6 -6.19 -30.40 8.51
N GLY A 7 -6.33 -29.27 7.80
CA GLY A 7 -5.34 -28.20 7.77
C GLY A 7 -5.84 -27.05 8.62
N SER A 8 -5.49 -27.06 9.90
CA SER A 8 -5.69 -25.95 10.82
C SER A 8 -4.75 -24.81 10.40
N SER A 9 -5.29 -23.76 9.77
CA SER A 9 -4.59 -22.50 9.62
C SER A 9 -4.44 -21.84 10.99
N GLU A 10 -3.20 -21.74 11.47
CA GLU A 10 -2.82 -20.96 12.65
C GLU A 10 -3.33 -19.51 12.51
N PRO A 11 -3.74 -18.86 13.62
CA PRO A 11 -4.20 -17.49 13.57
C PRO A 11 -3.00 -16.58 13.31
N ASP A 12 -2.89 -16.08 12.08
CA ASP A 12 -2.07 -14.93 11.76
C ASP A 12 -2.33 -13.86 12.82
N THR A 13 -1.28 -13.48 13.53
CA THR A 13 -1.29 -12.34 14.45
C THR A 13 -1.30 -11.05 13.62
N ALA A 14 -2.31 -10.91 12.76
CA ALA A 14 -2.64 -9.69 12.05
C ALA A 14 -3.43 -8.79 13.03
N GLY A 15 -3.05 -7.52 13.08
CA GLY A 15 -3.47 -6.56 14.09
C GLY A 15 -4.98 -6.57 14.40
N GLN A 16 -5.30 -6.56 15.70
CA GLN A 16 -6.67 -6.49 16.24
C GLN A 16 -7.31 -5.09 16.13
N THR A 17 -6.85 -4.29 15.18
CA THR A 17 -7.57 -3.11 14.66
C THR A 17 -7.58 -3.35 13.16
N GLY A 18 -8.70 -3.21 12.44
CA GLY A 18 -8.83 -3.63 11.03
C GLY A 18 -7.88 -2.97 10.01
N ARG A 19 -6.79 -2.34 10.46
CA ARG A 19 -5.72 -1.75 9.67
C ARG A 19 -4.44 -2.61 9.81
N PRO A 20 -3.90 -3.13 8.71
CA PRO A 20 -2.72 -3.98 8.74
C PRO A 20 -1.47 -3.20 9.18
N VAL A 21 -0.49 -3.92 9.74
CA VAL A 21 0.87 -3.39 9.93
C VAL A 21 1.48 -3.12 8.56
N THR A 22 2.06 -1.94 8.37
CA THR A 22 2.65 -1.53 7.10
C THR A 22 4.06 -0.98 7.30
N ALA A 23 4.89 -1.10 6.27
CA ALA A 23 6.20 -0.48 6.20
C ALA A 23 6.49 -0.08 4.76
N ARG A 24 6.86 1.18 4.55
CA ARG A 24 7.21 1.75 3.26
C ARG A 24 8.64 2.26 3.32
N PHE A 25 9.45 1.82 2.37
CA PHE A 25 10.86 2.18 2.26
C PHE A 25 11.06 3.04 1.02
N ALA A 26 11.50 4.29 1.18
CA ALA A 26 11.74 5.19 0.05
C ALA A 26 12.85 6.19 0.39
N ALA A 27 13.81 6.37 -0.52
CA ALA A 27 14.87 7.38 -0.41
C ALA A 27 15.61 7.39 0.95
N GLY A 28 15.96 6.21 1.48
CA GLY A 28 16.65 6.08 2.79
C GLY A 28 15.78 6.37 4.01
N ARG A 29 14.47 6.47 3.84
CA ARG A 29 13.48 6.68 4.90
C ARG A 29 12.49 5.51 4.95
N VAL A 30 12.17 5.10 6.17
CA VAL A 30 11.10 4.14 6.45
C VAL A 30 9.96 4.86 7.16
N ASP A 31 8.73 4.57 6.78
CA ASP A 31 7.50 4.99 7.47
C ASP A 31 6.48 3.86 7.46
N GLY A 32 5.55 3.85 8.42
CA GLY A 32 4.56 2.78 8.48
C GLY A 32 3.67 2.82 9.70
N PHE A 33 2.87 1.76 9.86
CA PHE A 33 1.97 1.56 11.00
C PHE A 33 2.35 0.28 11.74
N SER A 34 2.56 0.36 13.06
CA SER A 34 3.02 -0.75 13.90
C SER A 34 1.88 -1.53 14.58
N GLY A 35 0.62 -1.24 14.25
CA GLY A 35 -0.56 -1.85 14.87
C GLY A 35 -1.26 -0.97 15.91
N CYS A 36 -0.56 0.01 16.48
CA CYS A 36 -1.14 1.04 17.35
C CYS A 36 -0.73 2.45 16.93
N ASN A 37 0.55 2.68 16.67
CA ASN A 37 1.09 3.98 16.30
C ASN A 37 1.66 3.98 14.88
N GLN A 38 1.79 5.19 14.32
CA GLN A 38 2.64 5.39 13.16
C GLN A 38 4.09 5.50 13.61
N PHE A 39 5.00 5.02 12.76
CA PHE A 39 6.44 5.14 12.98
C PHE A 39 7.12 5.69 11.73
N PHE A 40 8.27 6.33 11.92
CA PHE A 40 9.13 6.81 10.85
C PHE A 40 10.58 6.93 11.30
N GLY A 41 11.53 6.79 10.36
CA GLY A 41 12.95 6.93 10.64
C GLY A 41 13.82 6.79 9.41
N GLY A 42 15.13 6.92 9.59
CA GLY A 42 16.11 6.68 8.52
C GLY A 42 16.55 5.21 8.48
N TYR A 43 17.00 4.74 7.32
CA TYR A 43 17.70 3.47 7.21
C TYR A 43 18.85 3.56 6.19
N THR A 44 19.85 2.70 6.36
CA THR A 44 20.89 2.45 5.37
C THR A 44 20.97 0.96 5.07
N ILE A 45 21.33 0.60 3.84
CA ILE A 45 21.52 -0.79 3.42
C ILE A 45 23.01 -1.06 3.26
N ASP A 46 23.46 -2.18 3.81
CA ASP A 46 24.82 -2.71 3.70
C ASP A 46 24.76 -4.20 3.37
N GLY A 47 24.91 -4.54 2.09
CA GLY A 47 24.70 -5.90 1.58
C GLY A 47 23.30 -6.41 1.92
N GLU A 48 23.23 -7.54 2.64
CA GLU A 48 21.97 -8.17 3.08
C GLU A 48 21.47 -7.64 4.44
N ARG A 49 21.99 -6.50 4.90
CA ARG A 49 21.62 -5.90 6.18
C ARG A 49 21.03 -4.53 6.00
N ILE A 50 19.97 -4.25 6.75
CA ILE A 50 19.40 -2.92 6.91
C ILE A 50 19.79 -2.43 8.30
N ARG A 51 20.34 -1.23 8.37
CA ARG A 51 20.58 -0.51 9.62
C ARG A 51 19.57 0.61 9.76
N PHE A 52 18.68 0.49 10.73
CA PHE A 52 17.72 1.52 11.09
C PHE A 52 18.36 2.55 12.03
N ALA A 53 18.12 3.82 11.74
CA ALA A 53 18.33 4.91 12.69
C ALA A 53 17.23 4.85 13.78
N PRO A 54 17.37 5.60 14.88
CA PRO A 54 16.31 5.70 15.88
C PRO A 54 14.97 6.04 15.22
N LEU A 55 13.97 5.18 15.44
CA LEU A 55 12.62 5.39 14.93
C LEU A 55 11.86 6.32 15.88
N ALA A 56 11.13 7.26 15.31
CA ALA A 56 10.16 8.08 16.02
C ALA A 56 8.74 7.60 15.69
N GLY A 57 7.78 7.94 16.53
CA GLY A 57 6.39 7.57 16.34
C GLY A 57 5.43 8.38 17.19
N THR A 58 4.13 8.17 16.97
CA THR A 58 3.07 8.75 17.82
C THR A 58 2.97 7.99 19.15
N MET A 59 2.29 8.57 20.16
CA MET A 59 2.10 7.96 21.48
C MET A 59 0.62 7.82 21.81
N MET A 60 -0.12 7.08 20.99
CA MET A 60 -1.51 6.71 21.26
C MET A 60 -1.56 5.48 22.16
N ALA A 61 -2.53 5.46 23.07
CA ALA A 61 -2.86 4.27 23.84
C ALA A 61 -3.90 3.44 23.06
N CYS A 62 -3.56 2.19 22.76
CA CYS A 62 -4.46 1.23 22.12
C CYS A 62 -4.77 0.06 23.07
N SER A 63 -5.47 -0.95 22.57
CA SER A 63 -5.70 -2.19 23.32
C SER A 63 -4.36 -2.88 23.67
N PRO A 64 -4.30 -3.68 24.76
CA PRO A 64 -3.07 -4.39 25.14
C PRO A 64 -2.46 -5.25 24.02
N PRO A 65 -3.25 -5.99 23.21
CA PRO A 65 -2.70 -6.73 22.07
C PRO A 65 -2.05 -5.83 21.01
N ALA A 66 -2.65 -4.67 20.70
CA ALA A 66 -2.11 -3.74 19.72
C ALA A 66 -0.80 -3.10 20.19
N MET A 67 -0.69 -2.76 21.48
CA MET A 67 0.56 -2.26 22.07
C MET A 67 1.66 -3.33 22.11
N ALA A 68 1.30 -4.59 22.37
CA ALA A 68 2.26 -5.70 22.32
C ALA A 68 2.80 -5.93 20.90
N LEU A 69 1.92 -5.85 19.89
CA LEU A 69 2.29 -5.92 18.48
C LEU A 69 3.21 -4.75 18.09
N GLU A 70 2.87 -3.51 18.49
CA GLU A 70 3.71 -2.35 18.26
C GLU A 70 5.13 -2.54 18.82
N LYS A 71 5.23 -3.03 20.06
CA LYS A 71 6.51 -3.28 20.71
C LYS A 71 7.33 -4.34 19.98
N ALA A 72 6.69 -5.40 19.48
CA ALA A 72 7.34 -6.44 18.70
C ALA A 72 7.88 -5.88 17.37
N VAL A 73 7.08 -5.07 16.66
CA VAL A 73 7.49 -4.43 15.41
C VAL A 73 8.65 -3.46 15.64
N GLN A 74 8.56 -2.58 16.64
CA GLN A 74 9.64 -1.64 16.96
C GLN A 74 10.93 -2.35 17.38
N GLY A 75 10.82 -3.42 18.17
CA GLY A 75 11.97 -4.23 18.55
C GLY A 75 12.64 -4.92 17.37
N ALA A 76 11.84 -5.44 16.43
CA ALA A 76 12.35 -6.07 15.22
C ALA A 76 12.93 -5.07 14.21
N LEU A 77 12.53 -3.79 14.25
CA LEU A 77 13.10 -2.72 13.42
C LEU A 77 14.21 -1.92 14.14
N ALA A 78 14.71 -2.41 15.28
CA ALA A 78 15.77 -1.76 16.02
C ALA A 78 17.17 -2.18 15.53
N GLY A 79 18.03 -1.20 15.27
CA GLY A 79 19.44 -1.45 14.99
C GLY A 79 19.66 -2.08 13.61
N THR A 80 20.45 -3.17 13.57
CA THR A 80 20.80 -3.85 12.32
C THR A 80 20.05 -5.17 12.18
N VAL A 81 19.34 -5.33 11.07
CA VAL A 81 18.56 -6.53 10.75
C VAL A 81 19.04 -7.12 9.45
N ARG A 82 18.93 -8.44 9.30
CA ARG A 82 19.06 -9.08 7.99
C ARG A 82 17.75 -8.97 7.25
N TYR A 83 17.81 -8.76 5.94
CA TYR A 83 16.63 -8.80 5.09
C TYR A 83 16.79 -9.84 3.98
N ALA A 84 15.69 -10.44 3.58
CA ALA A 84 15.60 -11.29 2.40
C ALA A 84 14.32 -10.93 1.64
N ILE A 85 14.42 -10.82 0.32
CA ILE A 85 13.27 -10.63 -0.57
C ILE A 85 13.17 -11.87 -1.44
N ASP A 86 12.02 -12.53 -1.39
CA ASP A 86 11.68 -13.66 -2.25
C ASP A 86 10.33 -13.37 -2.92
N GLY A 87 10.35 -13.16 -4.23
CA GLY A 87 9.19 -12.69 -4.99
C GLY A 87 8.62 -11.38 -4.42
N ASP A 88 7.39 -11.44 -3.93
CA ASP A 88 6.65 -10.33 -3.32
C ASP A 88 6.65 -10.35 -1.79
N ARG A 89 7.52 -11.17 -1.17
CA ARG A 89 7.67 -11.28 0.28
C ARG A 89 8.99 -10.72 0.77
N LEU A 90 8.93 -9.76 1.68
CA LEU A 90 10.06 -9.25 2.44
C LEU A 90 10.10 -9.93 3.82
N THR A 91 11.23 -10.52 4.19
CA THR A 91 11.46 -11.04 5.54
C THR A 91 12.57 -10.24 6.21
N LEU A 92 12.31 -9.72 7.41
CA LEU A 92 13.28 -9.04 8.27
C LEU A 92 13.59 -9.93 9.46
N THR A 93 14.87 -10.28 9.63
CA THR A 93 15.36 -11.11 10.72
C THR A 93 16.24 -10.26 11.63
N PRO A 94 15.73 -9.82 12.79
CA PRO A 94 16.53 -9.10 13.78
C PRO A 94 17.50 -10.04 14.47
N ALA A 95 18.52 -9.48 15.14
CA ALA A 95 19.46 -10.26 15.94
C ALA A 95 18.81 -10.89 17.19
N ALA A 96 17.73 -10.27 17.69
CA ALA A 96 16.93 -10.75 18.81
C ALA A 96 15.46 -10.38 18.57
N GLY A 97 14.55 -11.27 18.95
CA GLY A 97 13.11 -11.12 18.75
C GLY A 97 12.57 -11.92 17.56
N ALA A 98 11.30 -11.71 17.25
CA ALA A 98 10.62 -12.39 16.15
C ALA A 98 11.00 -11.78 14.80
N ALA A 99 11.11 -12.63 13.77
CA ALA A 99 11.19 -12.17 12.40
C ALA A 99 9.87 -11.52 11.97
N LEU A 100 9.95 -10.47 11.15
CA LEU A 100 8.79 -9.87 10.51
C LEU A 100 8.74 -10.31 9.05
N ALA A 101 7.55 -10.67 8.58
CA ALA A 101 7.30 -10.92 7.17
C ALA A 101 6.27 -9.91 6.65
N PHE A 102 6.56 -9.30 5.53
CA PHE A 102 5.70 -8.34 4.85
C PHE A 102 5.41 -8.85 3.43
N GLN A 103 4.17 -8.70 3.01
CA GLN A 103 3.78 -8.86 1.62
C GLN A 103 3.89 -7.50 0.93
N ALA A 104 4.45 -7.46 -0.27
CA ALA A 104 4.43 -6.28 -1.10
C ALA A 104 2.98 -5.92 -1.41
N GLU A 105 2.60 -4.67 -1.15
CA GLU A 105 1.30 -4.16 -1.54
C GLU A 105 1.27 -4.05 -3.08
N PRO A 106 0.26 -4.60 -3.75
CA PRO A 106 0.14 -4.49 -5.20
C PRO A 106 0.10 -3.01 -5.61
N ALA A 107 0.79 -2.67 -6.70
CA ALA A 107 0.70 -1.33 -7.23
C ALA A 107 -0.79 -0.99 -7.52
N PRO A 108 -1.25 0.22 -7.18
CA PRO A 108 -2.60 0.63 -7.55
C PRO A 108 -2.72 0.59 -9.07
N THR A 109 -3.78 -0.04 -9.57
CA THR A 109 -4.01 -0.16 -11.01
C THR A 109 -5.11 0.79 -11.44
N LEU A 110 -4.86 1.50 -12.56
CA LEU A 110 -5.91 2.26 -13.24
C LEU A 110 -6.86 1.34 -14.03
N ALA A 111 -6.32 0.22 -14.50
CA ALA A 111 -7.01 -0.72 -15.36
C ALA A 111 -7.94 -1.65 -14.59
N GLY A 112 -9.00 -2.13 -15.24
CA GLY A 112 -9.97 -3.05 -14.65
C GLY A 112 -10.94 -2.41 -13.65
N VAL A 113 -10.93 -1.08 -13.53
CA VAL A 113 -11.83 -0.29 -12.69
C VAL A 113 -12.63 0.68 -13.55
N VAL A 114 -13.91 0.86 -13.21
CA VAL A 114 -14.74 1.97 -13.72
C VAL A 114 -14.66 3.11 -12.72
N TRP A 115 -14.04 4.19 -13.14
CA TRP A 115 -13.87 5.41 -12.37
C TRP A 115 -15.05 6.35 -12.62
N HIS A 116 -15.70 6.82 -11.56
CA HIS A 116 -16.71 7.88 -11.65
C HIS A 116 -16.05 9.24 -11.42
N VAL A 117 -16.29 10.17 -12.33
CA VAL A 117 -15.75 11.53 -12.21
C VAL A 117 -16.51 12.26 -11.11
N THR A 118 -15.81 12.71 -10.08
CA THR A 118 -16.38 13.48 -8.97
C THR A 118 -16.19 14.98 -9.12
N GLY A 119 -15.30 15.41 -10.02
CA GLY A 119 -15.12 16.82 -10.37
C GLY A 119 -14.21 17.02 -11.59
N PHE A 120 -14.37 18.15 -12.27
CA PHE A 120 -13.58 18.55 -13.43
C PHE A 120 -13.31 20.06 -13.44
N ASN A 121 -12.21 20.48 -14.05
CA ASN A 121 -11.91 21.91 -14.22
C ASN A 121 -12.73 22.46 -15.40
N ASN A 122 -13.47 23.53 -15.17
CA ASN A 122 -14.33 24.16 -16.19
C ASN A 122 -13.65 25.25 -17.03
N GLY A 123 -12.33 25.43 -16.91
CA GLY A 123 -11.55 26.43 -17.64
C GLY A 123 -11.64 27.86 -17.10
N ARG A 124 -12.29 28.06 -15.95
CA ARG A 124 -12.39 29.35 -15.23
C ARG A 124 -11.82 29.24 -13.81
N ASP A 125 -10.72 28.51 -13.68
CA ASP A 125 -9.98 28.22 -12.44
C ASP A 125 -10.74 27.46 -11.34
N ALA A 126 -11.94 26.93 -11.62
CA ALA A 126 -12.75 26.19 -10.65
C ALA A 126 -12.91 24.70 -11.02
N VAL A 127 -12.71 23.84 -10.02
CA VAL A 127 -13.15 22.43 -10.07
C VAL A 127 -14.63 22.38 -9.69
N VAL A 128 -15.45 21.87 -10.59
CA VAL A 128 -16.90 21.71 -10.38
C VAL A 128 -17.29 20.25 -10.45
N GLY A 129 -18.31 19.87 -9.67
CA GLY A 129 -18.89 18.53 -9.75
C GLY A 129 -19.70 18.33 -11.04
N PRO A 130 -19.94 17.07 -11.44
CA PRO A 130 -20.92 16.75 -12.46
C PRO A 130 -22.32 17.24 -12.08
N LEU A 131 -23.18 17.42 -13.09
CA LEU A 131 -24.59 17.70 -12.86
C LEU A 131 -25.26 16.51 -12.15
N THR A 132 -26.13 16.78 -11.18
CA THR A 132 -26.91 15.74 -10.50
C THR A 132 -27.68 14.90 -11.53
N GLY A 133 -27.51 13.59 -11.48
CA GLY A 133 -28.11 12.65 -12.44
C GLY A 133 -27.27 12.38 -13.70
N THR A 134 -26.10 12.99 -13.84
CA THR A 134 -25.12 12.60 -14.87
C THR A 134 -24.11 11.62 -14.29
N ASP A 135 -23.91 10.49 -14.98
CA ASP A 135 -22.89 9.51 -14.63
C ASP A 135 -21.73 9.62 -15.63
N LEU A 136 -20.68 10.32 -15.21
CA LEU A 136 -19.47 10.48 -15.99
C LEU A 136 -18.50 9.37 -15.60
N THR A 137 -18.19 8.49 -16.56
CA THR A 137 -17.35 7.31 -16.32
C THR A 137 -16.08 7.33 -17.14
N LEU A 138 -15.06 6.67 -16.61
CA LEU A 138 -13.78 6.47 -17.28
C LEU A 138 -13.21 5.10 -16.88
N SER A 139 -12.68 4.35 -17.85
CA SER A 139 -12.11 3.01 -17.64
C SER A 139 -10.87 2.85 -18.50
N PHE A 140 -9.89 2.13 -17.96
CA PHE A 140 -8.63 1.85 -18.64
C PHE A 140 -8.48 0.35 -18.88
N GLY A 141 -8.01 -0.02 -20.06
CA GLY A 141 -7.74 -1.41 -20.40
C GLY A 141 -7.25 -1.56 -21.83
N ASP A 142 -6.36 -2.53 -22.05
CA ASP A 142 -5.83 -2.88 -23.38
C ASP A 142 -5.19 -1.68 -24.11
N GLY A 143 -4.50 -0.80 -23.37
CA GLY A 143 -3.89 0.42 -23.93
C GLY A 143 -4.90 1.48 -24.38
N MET A 144 -6.18 1.33 -24.05
CA MET A 144 -7.25 2.27 -24.38
C MET A 144 -7.96 2.80 -23.13
N VAL A 145 -8.20 4.11 -23.10
CA VAL A 145 -9.15 4.73 -22.18
C VAL A 145 -10.50 4.82 -22.88
N ARG A 146 -11.57 4.49 -22.15
CA ARG A 146 -12.96 4.58 -22.62
C ARG A 146 -13.81 5.22 -21.54
N GLY A 147 -14.82 5.98 -21.93
CA GLY A 147 -15.69 6.61 -20.94
C GLY A 147 -16.98 7.17 -21.50
N HIS A 148 -17.84 7.61 -20.58
CA HIS A 148 -19.08 8.32 -20.88
C HIS A 148 -19.00 9.73 -20.33
N ALA A 149 -19.22 10.72 -21.20
CA ALA A 149 -19.19 12.15 -20.90
C ALA A 149 -20.61 12.74 -20.75
N GLY A 150 -21.57 11.93 -20.30
CA GLY A 150 -22.95 12.31 -20.03
C GLY A 150 -23.88 12.24 -21.24
N CYS A 151 -23.51 12.86 -22.37
CA CYS A 151 -24.27 12.72 -23.63
C CYS A 151 -23.56 11.83 -24.66
N ASN A 152 -22.24 11.78 -24.60
CA ASN A 152 -21.41 11.10 -25.59
C ASN A 152 -20.52 10.04 -24.92
N SER A 153 -20.09 9.06 -25.69
CA SER A 153 -18.99 8.16 -25.30
C SER A 153 -17.71 8.57 -26.02
N PHE A 154 -16.56 8.26 -25.43
CA PHE A 154 -15.27 8.52 -26.02
C PHE A 154 -14.32 7.34 -25.82
N ARG A 155 -13.29 7.28 -26.68
CA ARG A 155 -12.18 6.36 -26.55
C ARG A 155 -10.90 7.00 -27.09
N ALA A 156 -9.77 6.73 -26.47
CA ALA A 156 -8.46 7.17 -26.92
C ALA A 156 -7.39 6.15 -26.52
N PRO A 157 -6.28 6.02 -27.26
CA PRO A 157 -5.12 5.30 -26.76
C PRO A 157 -4.55 6.03 -25.54
N TYR A 158 -3.95 5.27 -24.62
CA TYR A 158 -3.20 5.81 -23.50
C TYR A 158 -1.93 5.02 -23.23
N THR A 159 -0.94 5.70 -22.68
CA THR A 159 0.26 5.09 -22.09
C THR A 159 0.39 5.56 -20.64
N SER A 160 0.94 4.71 -19.78
CA SER A 160 1.23 5.04 -18.38
C SER A 160 2.51 4.36 -17.94
N ASP A 161 3.36 5.09 -17.24
CA ASP A 161 4.56 4.58 -16.57
C ASP A 161 4.36 4.42 -15.04
N GLY A 162 3.13 4.62 -14.56
CA GLY A 162 2.76 4.56 -13.15
C GLY A 162 2.78 5.91 -12.43
N GLU A 163 3.54 6.90 -12.91
CA GLU A 163 3.60 8.25 -12.34
C GLU A 163 3.03 9.29 -13.31
N ARG A 164 3.16 9.04 -14.60
CA ARG A 164 2.64 9.86 -15.69
C ARG A 164 1.77 9.03 -16.62
N MET A 165 0.67 9.64 -17.03
CA MET A 165 -0.22 9.09 -18.05
C MET A 165 -0.32 10.06 -19.21
N THR A 166 -0.26 9.53 -20.43
CA THR A 166 -0.53 10.27 -21.67
C THR A 166 -1.77 9.66 -22.32
N VAL A 167 -2.70 10.52 -22.74
CA VAL A 167 -3.93 10.12 -23.44
C VAL A 167 -3.98 10.83 -24.78
N GLY A 168 -4.21 10.08 -25.86
CA GLY A 168 -4.15 10.59 -27.22
C GLY A 168 -3.00 9.98 -28.03
N PRO A 169 -2.77 10.44 -29.27
CA PRO A 169 -1.66 9.95 -30.08
C PRO A 169 -0.34 10.12 -29.33
N ALA A 170 0.44 9.05 -29.27
CA ALA A 170 1.77 9.01 -28.65
C ALA A 170 2.79 9.79 -29.49
#